data_AF-A0A4U6X7I5-F1
#
_entry.id   AF-A0A4U6X7I5-F1
#
_cell.length_a   1.000
_cell.length_b   1.000
_cell.length_c   1.000
_cell.angle_alpha   90.00
_cell.angle_beta   90.00
_cell.angle_gamma   90.00
#
_symmetry.space_group_name_H-M   'P 1'
#
loop_
_entity.id
_entity.type
_entity.pdbx_description
1 polymer ?
#
loop_
_entity_poly.entity_id
_entity_poly.type
_entity_poly.pdbx_seq_one_letter_code
_entity_poly.pdbx_strand_id
1 'polypeptide(L)'
;MAGHAVERGADQQAARRDRDLDAIGRISEADARKVLLVLCDGDERVRGAALGVYGTMSKTDVCVRCNLKFDQDNNSAEACCYHTGTFELDESLEFWEEVDDYDGGGNPFYQRDSAEVRTDCPEGFRWTCCDRVGDVAGCRKGRHEGRRHHQPRPSPPALAKMRT
;
A
#
# COMPACT_ATOMS: atom_id res chain seq x y z
N MET A 1 -22.11 3.72 -3.68
CA MET A 1 -20.99 2.85 -4.08
C MET A 1 -19.71 3.02 -3.23
N ALA A 2 -19.51 4.14 -2.51
CA ALA A 2 -18.29 4.37 -1.71
C ALA A 2 -18.19 3.62 -0.36
N GLY A 3 -19.27 3.00 0.13
CA GLY A 3 -19.30 2.31 1.43
C GLY A 3 -18.43 1.04 1.48
N HIS A 4 -18.48 0.20 0.43
CA HIS A 4 -17.83 -1.11 0.44
C HIS A 4 -16.29 -1.10 0.31
N ALA A 5 -15.68 0.00 -0.15
CA ALA A 5 -14.22 0.10 -0.21
C ALA A 5 -13.62 0.51 1.14
N VAL A 6 -14.33 1.33 1.91
CA VAL A 6 -13.95 1.77 3.27
C VAL A 6 -14.07 0.59 4.24
N GLU A 7 -15.13 -0.21 4.12
CA GLU A 7 -15.31 -1.44 4.91
C GLU A 7 -14.18 -2.44 4.67
N ARG A 8 -13.83 -2.72 3.40
CA ARG A 8 -12.72 -3.63 3.06
C ARG A 8 -11.36 -3.17 3.58
N GLY A 9 -11.13 -1.86 3.71
CA GLY A 9 -9.91 -1.30 4.32
C GLY A 9 -9.88 -1.45 5.84
N ALA A 10 -11.02 -1.21 6.50
CA ALA A 10 -11.21 -1.44 7.93
C ALA A 10 -11.08 -2.93 8.28
N ASP A 11 -11.65 -3.81 7.44
CA ASP A 11 -11.61 -5.27 7.62
C ASP A 11 -10.19 -5.83 7.47
N GLN A 12 -9.40 -5.32 6.51
CA GLN A 12 -8.00 -5.71 6.36
C GLN A 12 -7.12 -5.22 7.52
N GLN A 13 -7.44 -4.04 8.07
CA GLN A 13 -6.72 -3.48 9.21
C GLN A 13 -7.07 -4.21 10.51
N ALA A 14 -8.35 -4.55 10.70
CA ALA A 14 -8.81 -5.41 11.78
C ALA A 14 -8.16 -6.80 11.69
N ALA A 15 -8.20 -7.46 10.52
CA ALA A 15 -7.60 -8.78 10.31
C ALA A 15 -6.07 -8.80 10.49
N ARG A 16 -5.40 -7.66 10.31
CA ARG A 16 -3.97 -7.53 10.60
C ARG A 16 -3.71 -7.32 12.08
N ARG A 17 -4.50 -6.44 12.73
CA ARG A 17 -4.44 -6.23 14.18
C ARG A 17 -4.72 -7.53 14.92
N ASP A 18 -5.68 -8.32 14.45
CA ASP A 18 -5.99 -9.63 15.01
C ASP A 18 -4.82 -10.59 14.83
N ARG A 19 -4.14 -10.61 13.68
CA ARG A 19 -2.92 -11.42 13.49
C ARG A 19 -1.76 -11.00 14.40
N ASP A 20 -1.56 -9.70 14.58
CA ASP A 20 -0.53 -9.17 15.48
C ASP A 20 -0.88 -9.48 16.95
N LEU A 21 -2.14 -9.34 17.34
CA LEU A 21 -2.65 -9.72 18.67
C LEU A 21 -2.58 -11.23 18.91
N ASP A 22 -2.87 -12.04 17.90
CA ASP A 22 -2.70 -13.50 17.91
C ASP A 22 -1.22 -13.87 18.09
N ALA A 23 -0.31 -13.19 17.41
CA ALA A 23 1.12 -13.43 17.55
C ALA A 23 1.62 -13.05 18.95
N ILE A 24 1.14 -11.93 19.50
CA ILE A 24 1.41 -11.53 20.89
C ILE A 24 0.77 -12.54 21.86
N GLY A 25 -0.44 -13.02 21.59
CA GLY A 25 -1.16 -13.99 22.41
C GLY A 25 -0.54 -15.39 22.40
N ARG A 26 0.28 -15.71 21.38
CA ARG A 26 1.10 -16.94 21.34
C ARG A 26 2.35 -16.85 22.22
N ILE A 27 2.75 -15.65 22.65
CA ILE A 27 3.82 -15.50 23.62
C ILE A 27 3.28 -15.95 24.98
N SER A 28 3.97 -16.89 25.63
CA SER A 28 3.58 -17.32 26.97
C SER A 28 3.61 -16.11 27.92
N GLU A 29 2.69 -16.05 28.90
CA GLU A 29 2.68 -14.96 29.88
C GLU A 29 4.05 -14.82 30.55
N ALA A 30 4.71 -15.95 30.84
CA ALA A 30 6.04 -15.99 31.42
C ALA A 30 7.10 -15.31 30.53
N ASP A 31 7.05 -15.50 29.21
CA ASP A 31 8.04 -14.95 28.29
C ASP A 31 7.72 -13.49 27.93
N ALA A 32 6.44 -13.14 27.77
CA ALA A 32 6.03 -11.76 27.59
C ALA A 32 6.43 -10.92 28.80
N ARG A 33 6.21 -11.44 30.02
CA ARG A 33 6.61 -10.79 31.27
C ARG A 33 8.13 -10.65 31.38
N LYS A 34 8.93 -11.64 30.99
CA LYS A 34 10.39 -11.52 30.95
C LYS A 34 10.85 -10.44 29.97
N VAL A 35 10.32 -10.41 28.76
CA VAL A 35 10.66 -9.39 27.75
C VAL A 35 10.30 -8.00 28.25
N LEU A 36 9.11 -7.83 28.82
CA LEU A 36 8.66 -6.55 29.37
C LEU A 36 9.48 -6.13 30.60
N LEU A 37 9.80 -7.05 31.51
CA LEU A 37 10.66 -6.77 32.67
C LEU A 37 12.05 -6.33 32.21
N VAL A 38 12.67 -7.07 31.29
CA VAL A 38 13.98 -6.76 30.69
C VAL A 38 13.99 -5.38 30.02
N LEU A 39 12.92 -5.00 29.32
CA LEU A 39 12.82 -3.69 28.67
C LEU A 39 12.47 -2.54 29.62
N CYS A 40 11.79 -2.82 30.73
CA CYS A 40 11.27 -1.81 31.67
C CYS A 40 12.05 -1.67 32.98
N ASP A 41 12.98 -2.58 33.32
CA ASP A 41 13.77 -2.55 34.57
C ASP A 41 14.82 -1.41 34.61
N GLY A 42 14.95 -0.63 33.53
CA GLY A 42 15.83 0.54 33.48
C GLY A 42 17.31 0.21 33.31
N ASP A 43 17.69 -1.06 33.13
CA ASP A 43 19.04 -1.44 32.77
C ASP A 43 19.37 -0.94 31.34
N GLU A 44 20.17 0.12 31.30
CA GLU A 44 20.61 0.78 30.06
C GLU A 44 21.37 -0.15 29.11
N ARG A 45 22.05 -1.19 29.62
CA ARG A 45 22.78 -2.16 28.80
C ARG A 45 21.81 -3.09 28.08
N VAL A 46 20.80 -3.55 28.79
CA VAL A 46 19.73 -4.39 28.25
C VAL A 46 18.90 -3.62 27.23
N ARG A 47 18.53 -2.37 27.56
CA ARG A 47 17.85 -1.46 26.64
C ARG A 47 18.68 -1.19 25.40
N GLY A 48 19.97 -0.92 25.56
CA GLY A 48 20.92 -0.73 24.46
C GLY A 48 21.05 -1.97 23.56
N ALA A 49 21.12 -3.17 24.15
CA ALA A 49 21.16 -4.43 23.40
C ALA A 49 19.86 -4.66 22.62
N ALA A 50 18.70 -4.43 23.23
CA ALA A 50 17.40 -4.55 22.57
C ALA A 50 17.25 -3.55 21.41
N LEU A 51 17.68 -2.30 21.60
CA LEU A 51 17.73 -1.29 20.54
C LEU A 51 18.71 -1.67 19.42
N GLY A 52 19.85 -2.26 19.77
CA GLY A 52 20.82 -2.80 18.81
C GLY A 52 20.22 -3.90 17.94
N VAL A 53 19.54 -4.87 18.56
CA VAL A 53 18.81 -5.92 17.83
C VAL A 53 17.70 -5.33 16.97
N TYR A 54 16.89 -4.41 17.51
CA TYR A 54 15.83 -3.75 16.74
C TYR A 54 16.40 -2.97 15.54
N GLY A 55 17.57 -2.35 15.70
CA GLY A 55 18.28 -1.64 14.63
C GLY A 55 18.73 -2.54 13.49
N THR A 56 18.97 -3.84 13.73
CA THR A 56 19.33 -4.82 12.70
C THR A 56 18.13 -5.56 12.10
N MET A 57 16.94 -5.40 12.67
CA MET A 57 15.72 -5.99 12.11
C MET A 57 15.31 -5.25 10.83
N SER A 58 14.96 -6.01 9.78
CA SER A 58 14.46 -5.44 8.53
C SER A 58 13.14 -4.70 8.77
N LYS A 59 13.11 -3.38 8.55
CA LYS A 59 11.90 -2.55 8.69
C LYS A 59 11.15 -2.44 7.37
N THR A 60 10.95 -3.56 6.70
CA THR A 60 10.26 -3.58 5.40
C THR A 60 8.75 -3.45 5.55
N ASP A 61 8.12 -2.80 4.58
CA ASP A 61 6.67 -2.69 4.44
C ASP A 61 6.29 -2.69 2.94
N VAL A 62 5.01 -2.76 2.62
CA VAL A 62 4.48 -2.63 1.25
C VAL A 62 3.84 -1.25 1.11
N CYS A 63 4.23 -0.52 0.06
CA CYS A 63 3.72 0.82 -0.22
C CYS A 63 2.27 0.76 -0.71
N VAL A 64 1.37 1.51 -0.10
CA VAL A 64 -0.06 1.51 -0.49
C VAL A 64 -0.34 2.20 -1.83
N ARG A 65 0.62 2.95 -2.37
CA ARG A 65 0.43 3.74 -3.61
C ARG A 65 0.99 3.05 -4.84
N CYS A 66 2.14 2.38 -4.71
CA CYS A 66 2.79 1.68 -5.82
C CYS A 66 2.85 0.15 -5.64
N ASN A 67 2.35 -0.37 -4.51
CA ASN A 67 2.32 -1.79 -4.16
C ASN A 67 3.69 -2.51 -4.10
N LEU A 68 4.80 -1.77 -4.17
CA LEU A 68 6.15 -2.31 -4.04
C LEU A 68 6.59 -2.42 -2.58
N LYS A 69 7.37 -3.45 -2.27
CA LYS A 69 8.10 -3.57 -1.00
C LYS A 69 9.15 -2.47 -0.90
N PHE A 70 9.28 -1.86 0.27
CA PHE A 70 10.30 -0.84 0.54
C PHE A 70 10.86 -1.00 1.96
N ASP A 71 12.07 -0.50 2.15
CA ASP A 71 12.70 -0.37 3.45
C ASP A 71 12.37 1.00 4.05
N GLN A 72 11.83 1.02 5.27
CA GLN A 72 11.51 2.27 5.97
C GLN A 72 12.76 3.11 6.27
N ASP A 73 13.90 2.46 6.51
CA ASP A 73 15.16 3.16 6.82
C ASP A 73 15.79 3.75 5.54
N ASN A 74 15.45 3.20 4.36
CA ASN A 74 15.93 3.67 3.05
C ASN A 74 14.78 4.15 2.15
N ASN A 75 14.02 5.13 2.64
CA ASN A 75 12.86 5.69 1.94
C ASN A 75 13.10 7.19 1.66
N SER A 76 13.69 7.54 0.51
CA SER A 76 13.93 8.95 0.18
C SER A 76 12.63 9.68 -0.22
N ALA A 77 12.70 11.00 -0.39
CA ALA A 77 11.55 11.80 -0.86
C ALA A 77 11.11 11.47 -2.30
N GLU A 78 11.94 10.73 -3.06
CA GLU A 78 11.69 10.35 -4.46
C GLU A 78 11.70 8.83 -4.68
N ALA A 79 11.73 8.03 -3.61
CA ALA A 79 11.88 6.57 -3.71
C ALA A 79 10.67 5.85 -4.35
N CYS A 80 9.48 6.43 -4.25
CA CYS A 80 8.24 5.88 -4.75
C CYS A 80 7.77 6.61 -6.01
N CYS A 81 7.60 5.88 -7.10
CA CYS A 81 6.85 6.32 -8.29
C CYS A 81 5.43 5.72 -8.23
N TYR A 82 4.41 6.56 -8.24
CA TYR A 82 3.00 6.12 -8.15
C TYR A 82 2.10 6.96 -9.05
N HIS A 83 0.97 6.37 -9.43
CA HIS A 83 -0.09 7.06 -10.15
C HIS A 83 -1.12 7.59 -9.15
N THR A 84 -1.63 8.80 -9.38
CA THR A 84 -2.71 9.38 -8.55
C THR A 84 -4.10 9.19 -9.17
N GLY A 85 -4.14 8.75 -10.42
CA GLY A 85 -5.36 8.48 -11.17
C GLY A 85 -5.78 7.03 -11.09
N THR A 86 -6.85 6.72 -11.80
CA THR A 86 -7.43 5.39 -12.01
C THR A 86 -6.83 4.72 -13.24
N PHE A 87 -6.82 3.39 -13.23
CA PHE A 87 -6.41 2.55 -14.36
C PHE A 87 -7.67 2.02 -15.05
N GLU A 88 -8.03 2.65 -16.16
CA GLU A 88 -9.33 2.52 -16.82
C GLU A 88 -9.18 1.86 -18.19
N LEU A 89 -10.17 1.02 -18.54
CA LEU A 89 -10.26 0.39 -19.85
C LEU A 89 -10.35 1.46 -20.93
N ASP A 90 -9.52 1.35 -21.95
CA ASP A 90 -9.56 2.24 -23.11
C ASP A 90 -9.85 1.41 -24.36
N GLU A 91 -11.13 1.34 -24.71
CA GLU A 91 -11.62 0.59 -25.88
C GLU A 91 -11.17 1.19 -27.22
N SER A 92 -10.58 2.39 -27.21
CA SER A 92 -10.09 3.07 -28.42
C SER A 92 -8.64 2.74 -28.79
N LEU A 93 -7.96 1.93 -27.98
CA LEU A 93 -6.57 1.53 -28.23
C LEU A 93 -6.49 0.48 -29.34
N GLU A 94 -5.54 0.68 -30.26
CA GLU A 94 -5.22 -0.24 -31.36
C GLU A 94 -4.88 -1.66 -30.88
N PHE A 95 -4.42 -1.80 -29.62
CA PHE A 95 -4.22 -3.10 -28.96
C PHE A 95 -5.43 -4.04 -29.12
N TRP A 96 -6.66 -3.50 -29.01
CA TRP A 96 -7.87 -4.30 -29.13
C TRP A 96 -8.16 -4.78 -30.56
N GLU A 97 -7.59 -4.13 -31.57
CA GLU A 97 -7.69 -4.58 -32.97
C GLU A 97 -6.74 -5.76 -33.25
N GLU A 98 -5.65 -5.89 -32.49
CA GLU A 98 -4.64 -6.96 -32.66
C GLU A 98 -4.93 -8.21 -31.84
N VAL A 99 -5.72 -8.11 -30.76
CA VAL A 99 -6.14 -9.26 -29.95
C VAL A 99 -7.24 -10.03 -30.70
N ASP A 100 -6.82 -10.84 -31.67
CA ASP A 100 -7.64 -11.64 -32.61
C ASP A 100 -8.55 -12.68 -31.92
N ASP A 101 -8.32 -12.98 -30.63
CA ASP A 101 -9.13 -13.91 -29.82
C ASP A 101 -10.24 -13.21 -29.00
N TYR A 102 -10.36 -11.88 -29.10
CA TYR A 102 -11.32 -11.11 -28.28
C TYR A 102 -12.72 -10.99 -28.89
N ASP A 103 -12.83 -11.14 -30.21
CA ASP A 103 -14.09 -11.06 -30.95
C ASP A 103 -14.64 -12.44 -31.39
N GLY A 104 -14.03 -13.54 -30.95
CA GLY A 104 -14.29 -14.89 -31.48
C GLY A 104 -14.85 -15.95 -30.52
N GLY A 105 -15.29 -15.59 -29.31
CA GLY A 105 -15.72 -16.58 -28.30
C GLY A 105 -17.18 -16.49 -27.82
N GLY A 106 -17.93 -15.45 -28.19
CA GLY A 106 -19.35 -15.33 -27.84
C GLY A 106 -19.66 -15.52 -26.34
N ASN A 107 -18.72 -15.20 -25.44
CA ASN A 107 -18.92 -15.33 -24.01
C ASN A 107 -19.35 -13.98 -23.43
N PRO A 108 -20.67 -13.73 -23.24
CA PRO A 108 -21.16 -12.52 -22.60
C PRO A 108 -20.70 -12.36 -21.14
N PHE A 109 -19.96 -13.33 -20.58
CA PHE A 109 -19.38 -13.29 -19.24
C PHE A 109 -17.91 -12.84 -19.19
N TYR A 110 -17.20 -12.66 -20.32
CA TYR A 110 -15.82 -12.16 -20.26
C TYR A 110 -15.82 -10.64 -20.08
N GLN A 111 -15.61 -10.19 -18.84
CA GLN A 111 -15.67 -8.78 -18.47
C GLN A 111 -14.35 -8.08 -18.85
N ARG A 112 -14.37 -7.21 -19.87
CA ARG A 112 -13.19 -6.47 -20.35
C ARG A 112 -12.50 -5.65 -19.27
N ASP A 113 -13.29 -5.16 -18.32
CA ASP A 113 -12.81 -4.39 -17.17
C ASP A 113 -12.69 -5.24 -15.88
N SER A 114 -12.19 -6.48 -15.98
CA SER A 114 -11.92 -7.32 -14.82
C SER A 114 -10.53 -7.05 -14.21
N ALA A 115 -10.28 -7.58 -13.01
CA ALA A 115 -8.96 -7.43 -12.37
C ALA A 115 -7.90 -8.31 -13.05
N GLU A 116 -8.33 -9.46 -13.57
CA GLU A 116 -7.52 -10.41 -14.32
C GLU A 116 -7.05 -9.76 -15.63
N VAL A 117 -7.97 -9.17 -16.41
CA VAL A 117 -7.63 -8.52 -17.70
C VAL A 117 -6.74 -7.29 -17.49
N ARG A 118 -6.95 -6.51 -16.42
CA ARG A 118 -6.03 -5.41 -16.03
C ARG A 118 -4.61 -5.88 -15.75
N THR A 119 -4.43 -7.13 -15.32
CA THR A 119 -3.12 -7.71 -14.99
C THR A 119 -2.48 -8.37 -16.20
N ASP A 120 -3.27 -9.11 -16.98
CA ASP A 120 -2.79 -9.92 -18.11
C ASP A 120 -2.66 -9.12 -19.40
N CYS A 121 -3.45 -8.04 -19.55
CA CYS A 121 -3.48 -7.17 -20.74
C CYS A 121 -3.44 -5.68 -20.34
N PRO A 122 -2.42 -5.22 -19.61
CA PRO A 122 -2.37 -3.83 -19.14
C PRO A 122 -2.34 -2.81 -20.29
N GLU A 123 -1.89 -3.19 -21.48
CA GLU A 123 -1.88 -2.39 -22.71
C GLU A 123 -3.28 -1.96 -23.16
N GLY A 124 -4.33 -2.63 -22.70
CA GLY A 124 -5.72 -2.25 -22.94
C GLY A 124 -6.23 -1.12 -22.03
N PHE A 125 -5.40 -0.62 -21.11
CA PHE A 125 -5.80 0.30 -20.05
C PHE A 125 -4.92 1.54 -20.00
N ARG A 126 -5.53 2.66 -19.59
CA ARG A 126 -4.90 3.97 -19.51
C ARG A 126 -4.99 4.54 -18.09
N TRP A 127 -3.92 5.22 -17.68
CA TRP A 127 -3.89 5.96 -16.44
C TRP A 127 -4.46 7.38 -16.61
N THR A 128 -5.55 7.70 -15.92
CA THR A 128 -6.21 9.03 -16.01
C THR A 128 -5.39 10.20 -15.48
N CYS A 129 -4.28 9.95 -14.79
CA CYS A 129 -3.41 11.00 -14.24
C CYS A 129 -2.29 11.45 -15.18
N CYS A 130 -1.98 10.68 -16.23
CA CYS A 130 -0.91 11.03 -17.16
C CYS A 130 -1.12 10.51 -18.59
N ASP A 131 -2.28 9.92 -18.87
CA ASP A 131 -2.69 9.37 -20.17
C ASP A 131 -1.77 8.29 -20.74
N ARG A 132 -0.84 7.77 -19.93
CA ARG A 132 0.02 6.66 -20.33
C ARG A 132 -0.73 5.34 -20.23
N VAL A 133 -0.45 4.48 -21.20
CA VAL A 133 -1.05 3.15 -21.38
C VAL A 133 -0.14 2.10 -20.73
N GLY A 134 -0.73 1.03 -20.19
CA GLY A 134 0.04 -0.12 -19.71
C GLY A 134 0.53 -0.05 -18.26
N ASP A 135 1.26 -1.09 -17.88
CA ASP A 135 1.94 -1.22 -16.58
C ASP A 135 3.25 -0.39 -16.59
N VAL A 136 3.07 0.92 -16.57
CA VAL A 136 4.17 1.89 -16.56
C VAL A 136 4.40 2.45 -15.16
N ALA A 137 5.67 2.77 -14.86
CA ALA A 137 6.03 3.42 -13.62
C ALA A 137 5.21 4.71 -13.37
N GLY A 138 4.80 4.93 -12.12
CA GLY A 138 3.95 6.05 -11.73
C GLY A 138 4.45 7.42 -12.16
N CYS A 139 3.53 8.32 -12.53
CA CYS A 139 3.87 9.67 -13.01
C CYS A 139 4.33 10.63 -11.92
N ARG A 140 4.08 10.28 -10.64
CA ARG A 140 4.41 11.12 -9.49
C ARG A 140 5.47 10.45 -8.62
N LYS A 141 6.43 11.24 -8.17
CA LYS A 141 7.44 10.82 -7.19
C LYS A 141 7.06 11.24 -5.77
N GLY A 142 7.47 10.43 -4.81
CA GLY A 142 7.28 10.71 -3.38
C GLY A 142 7.99 9.69 -2.50
N ARG A 143 7.81 9.82 -1.19
CA ARG A 143 8.23 8.83 -0.18
C ARG A 143 7.24 7.67 -0.15
N HIS A 144 7.67 6.41 -0.12
CA HIS A 144 6.75 5.28 0.06
C HIS A 144 5.89 5.46 1.31
N GLU A 145 4.62 5.12 1.20
CA GLU A 145 3.66 5.16 2.29
C GLU A 145 3.30 3.73 2.69
N GLY A 146 3.87 3.26 3.79
CA GLY A 146 3.59 1.93 4.30
C GLY A 146 2.21 1.86 4.93
N ARG A 147 1.62 0.66 4.94
CA ARG A 147 0.34 0.41 5.64
C ARG A 147 0.41 0.77 7.13
N ARG A 148 1.61 0.80 7.73
CA ARG A 148 1.82 1.22 9.13
C ARG A 148 1.80 2.73 9.37
N HIS A 149 2.02 3.55 8.34
CA HIS A 149 2.21 5.01 8.49
C HIS A 149 1.23 5.85 7.67
N HIS A 150 0.19 5.24 7.11
CA HIS A 150 -0.93 5.99 6.52
C HIS A 150 -1.78 6.62 7.63
N GLN A 151 -1.23 7.61 8.32
CA GLN A 151 -2.03 8.61 9.00
C GLN A 151 -2.37 9.68 7.96
N PRO A 152 -3.65 10.07 7.79
CA PRO A 152 -3.97 11.21 6.95
C PRO A 152 -3.20 12.42 7.49
N ARG A 153 -2.33 12.98 6.66
CA ARG A 153 -1.54 14.17 6.98
C ARG A 153 -2.52 15.26 7.45
N PRO A 154 -2.38 15.84 8.67
CA PRO A 154 -3.26 16.91 9.09
C PRO A 154 -3.15 18.06 8.09
N SER A 155 -4.30 18.55 7.62
CA SER A 155 -4.35 19.69 6.72
C SER A 155 -3.65 20.87 7.40
N PRO A 156 -2.84 21.67 6.67
CA PRO A 156 -2.30 22.89 7.22
C PRO A 156 -3.47 23.77 7.70
N PRO A 157 -3.35 24.44 8.86
CA PRO A 157 -4.41 25.28 9.38
C PRO A 157 -4.75 26.34 8.32
N ALA A 158 -6.04 26.44 8.00
CA ALA A 158 -6.53 27.46 7.10
C ALA A 158 -6.12 28.83 7.66
N LEU A 159 -5.30 29.57 6.92
CA LEU A 159 -4.98 30.96 7.22
C LEU A 159 -6.31 31.71 7.33
N ALA A 160 -6.64 32.13 8.56
CA ALA A 160 -7.81 32.94 8.84
C ALA A 160 -7.71 34.20 7.99
N LYS A 161 -8.61 34.35 7.02
CA LYS A 161 -8.75 35.58 6.26
C LYS A 161 -9.17 36.67 7.25
N MET A 162 -8.23 37.55 7.61
CA MET A 162 -8.53 38.81 8.30
C MET A 162 -9.50 39.58 7.42
N ARG A 163 -10.76 39.62 7.86
CA ARG A 163 -11.76 40.53 7.30
C ARG A 163 -11.34 41.95 7.67
N THR A 164 -11.12 42.76 6.65
CA THR A 164 -11.10 44.23 6.74
C THR A 164 -12.49 44.74 6.43
#